data_AF-J9WJL4-F1
#
_entry.id   AF-J9WJL4-F1
#
_cell.length_a   1.000
_cell.length_b   1.000
_cell.length_c   1.000
_cell.angle_alpha   90.00
_cell.angle_beta   90.00
_cell.angle_gamma   90.00
#
_symmetry.space_group_name_H-M   'P 1'
#
loop_
_entity.id
_entity.type
_entity.pdbx_description
1 polymer ?
#
loop_
_entity_poly.entity_id
_entity_poly.type
_entity_poly.pdbx_seq_one_letter_code
_entity_poly.pdbx_strand_id
1 'polypeptide(L)'
;MSDGEQGKPRRRRGRRRGRGAAASSEKQTNGQVNGDSTATKPRRSRGSRRGPERLRTVHETSAGGLVIDGLDGPRDSQVAALIGRIDRRGRMLWSLPKGHIELGETAEQTAIREVAEETGIKGSVLAALGRIDYWFVTDGRRVHKTVHHYLMRFSGGELSDEDLEVAEVAWVPMQELPSRLAYADERRLARVADELIDKLQSDGPSALPPLPPSAPRRRPQTHSRTRHSDKPATGRKNGHGPGP
;
A
#
# COMPACT_ATOMS: atom_id res chain seq x y z
N MET A 1 41.50 8.26 -34.41
CA MET A 1 42.85 8.07 -33.84
C MET A 1 42.65 7.89 -32.35
N SER A 2 42.52 6.62 -31.91
CA SER A 2 43.48 5.88 -31.06
C SER A 2 43.07 6.04 -29.59
N ASP A 3 42.97 5.03 -28.72
CA ASP A 3 43.11 3.57 -28.68
C ASP A 3 42.28 3.14 -27.44
N GLY A 4 41.67 1.98 -27.25
CA GLY A 4 42.05 0.64 -27.68
C GLY A 4 42.83 -0.07 -26.57
N GLU A 5 42.18 -0.67 -25.56
CA GLU A 5 42.77 -1.85 -24.89
C GLU A 5 41.74 -2.77 -24.20
N GLN A 6 41.83 -4.06 -24.53
CA GLN A 6 41.07 -5.19 -24.01
C GLN A 6 41.95 -6.02 -23.05
N GLY A 7 41.32 -6.72 -22.10
CA GLY A 7 41.95 -7.85 -21.39
C GLY A 7 40.91 -8.79 -20.78
N LYS A 8 40.68 -9.95 -21.42
CA LYS A 8 39.79 -11.05 -20.98
C LYS A 8 40.54 -12.10 -20.08
N PRO A 9 40.10 -13.37 -19.91
CA PRO A 9 39.51 -13.93 -18.67
C PRO A 9 40.27 -15.19 -18.14
N ARG A 10 39.81 -15.84 -17.04
CA ARG A 10 40.03 -17.27 -16.65
C ARG A 10 39.55 -17.49 -15.19
N ARG A 11 39.08 -18.64 -14.67
CA ARG A 11 38.79 -20.01 -15.14
C ARG A 11 37.95 -20.74 -14.05
N ARG A 12 37.16 -21.73 -14.49
CA ARG A 12 36.41 -22.75 -13.71
C ARG A 12 37.29 -23.71 -12.88
N ARG A 13 36.70 -24.26 -11.80
CA ARG A 13 36.72 -25.64 -11.21
C ARG A 13 36.84 -25.55 -9.67
N GLY A 14 36.18 -26.37 -8.84
CA GLY A 14 35.64 -27.70 -9.07
C GLY A 14 34.73 -28.27 -7.96
N ARG A 15 34.34 -29.52 -8.22
CA ARG A 15 33.46 -30.47 -7.53
C ARG A 15 34.08 -31.08 -6.25
N ARG A 16 33.22 -31.46 -5.29
CA ARG A 16 33.17 -32.75 -4.52
C ARG A 16 32.02 -32.63 -3.51
N ARG A 17 30.95 -33.46 -3.41
CA ARG A 17 30.70 -34.92 -3.32
C ARG A 17 31.29 -35.63 -2.09
N GLY A 18 30.38 -36.11 -1.23
CA GLY A 18 30.47 -37.18 -0.21
C GLY A 18 29.25 -37.01 0.72
N ARG A 19 28.23 -37.86 0.86
CA ARG A 19 27.98 -39.33 0.82
C ARG A 19 28.74 -40.14 1.88
N GLY A 20 27.97 -40.66 2.84
CA GLY A 20 28.27 -41.73 3.81
C GLY A 20 27.16 -41.67 4.89
N ALA A 21 26.08 -42.44 4.86
CA ALA A 21 25.89 -43.90 4.90
C ALA A 21 26.13 -44.53 6.29
N ALA A 22 25.12 -45.30 6.70
CA ALA A 22 24.88 -45.95 7.98
C ALA A 22 25.94 -47.00 8.39
N ALA A 23 25.98 -47.32 9.68
CA ALA A 23 26.26 -48.66 10.16
C ALA A 23 25.66 -48.90 11.56
N SER A 24 25.07 -50.08 11.69
CA SER A 24 24.43 -50.70 12.84
C SER A 24 25.22 -51.96 13.24
N SER A 25 25.30 -52.28 14.54
CA SER A 25 25.60 -53.60 15.14
C SER A 25 25.56 -53.42 16.68
N GLU A 26 24.64 -54.02 17.44
CA GLU A 26 24.56 -55.41 17.95
C GLU A 26 25.76 -55.87 18.80
N LYS A 27 25.60 -56.01 20.13
CA LYS A 27 25.40 -57.31 20.84
C LYS A 27 25.46 -57.21 22.39
N GLN A 28 24.43 -57.82 23.02
CA GLN A 28 24.41 -58.73 24.20
C GLN A 28 25.20 -58.43 25.49
N THR A 29 24.52 -58.50 26.65
CA THR A 29 24.64 -59.61 27.64
C THR A 29 23.65 -59.47 28.82
N ASN A 30 23.46 -60.61 29.50
CA ASN A 30 22.41 -61.07 30.42
C ASN A 30 22.32 -60.41 31.81
N GLY A 31 21.14 -60.53 32.45
CA GLY A 31 20.97 -60.45 33.91
C GLY A 31 19.52 -60.31 34.41
N GLN A 32 18.85 -61.43 34.70
CA GLN A 32 17.61 -61.51 35.51
C GLN A 32 17.88 -61.04 36.96
N VAL A 33 16.95 -60.34 37.64
CA VAL A 33 16.16 -60.81 38.82
C VAL A 33 14.96 -59.85 39.09
N ASN A 34 13.86 -60.45 39.56
CA ASN A 34 12.53 -59.99 39.99
C ASN A 34 12.38 -58.63 40.72
N GLY A 35 11.20 -58.01 40.55
CA GLY A 35 10.69 -56.93 41.40
C GLY A 35 9.38 -56.35 40.87
N ASP A 36 8.26 -56.90 41.33
CA ASP A 36 6.90 -56.39 41.14
C ASP A 36 6.73 -55.04 41.85
N SER A 37 6.33 -53.98 41.11
CA SER A 37 5.74 -52.72 41.61
C SER A 37 5.48 -51.77 40.44
N THR A 38 4.20 -51.56 40.13
CA THR A 38 3.68 -50.62 39.14
C THR A 38 3.94 -49.16 39.53
N ALA A 39 5.03 -48.58 39.04
CA ALA A 39 5.30 -47.13 39.12
C ALA A 39 5.44 -46.53 37.70
N THR A 40 4.35 -45.99 37.17
CA THR A 40 4.32 -45.31 35.87
C THR A 40 5.08 -43.98 35.96
N LYS A 41 6.29 -43.95 35.38
CA LYS A 41 7.15 -42.76 35.23
C LYS A 41 6.41 -41.57 34.57
N PRO A 42 6.70 -40.32 34.95
CA PRO A 42 6.12 -39.17 34.28
C PRO A 42 6.64 -39.11 32.84
N ARG A 43 5.71 -39.14 31.87
CA ARG A 43 6.01 -38.93 30.46
C ARG A 43 6.64 -37.55 30.32
N ARG A 44 7.95 -37.50 30.02
CA ARG A 44 8.60 -36.29 29.50
C ARG A 44 7.80 -35.83 28.29
N SER A 45 7.05 -34.74 28.44
CA SER A 45 6.40 -34.05 27.34
C SER A 45 7.49 -33.67 26.34
N ARG A 46 7.45 -34.30 25.17
CA ARG A 46 8.24 -33.83 24.03
C ARG A 46 7.71 -32.43 23.75
N GLY A 47 8.45 -31.41 24.16
CA GLY A 47 8.18 -30.02 23.82
C GLY A 47 8.02 -29.96 22.30
N SER A 48 6.78 -29.74 21.87
CA SER A 48 6.47 -29.37 20.51
C SER A 48 7.34 -28.16 20.20
N ARG A 49 8.40 -28.36 19.41
CA ARG A 49 9.11 -27.26 18.77
C ARG A 49 8.07 -26.61 17.87
N ARG A 50 7.39 -25.57 18.37
CA ARG A 50 6.56 -24.69 17.55
C ARG A 50 7.46 -24.24 16.40
N GLY A 51 7.21 -24.77 15.20
CA GLY A 51 7.77 -24.20 13.98
C GLY A 51 7.41 -22.72 13.93
N PRO A 52 8.17 -21.89 13.19
CA PRO A 52 7.88 -20.45 13.10
C PRO A 52 6.41 -20.27 12.74
N GLU A 53 5.66 -19.57 13.60
CA GLU A 53 4.23 -19.30 13.39
C GLU A 53 4.10 -18.61 12.03
N ARG A 54 3.49 -19.31 11.06
CA ARG A 54 3.20 -18.72 9.76
C ARG A 54 2.20 -17.61 9.98
N LEU A 55 2.63 -16.37 9.78
CA LEU A 55 1.76 -15.20 9.84
C LEU A 55 0.56 -15.43 8.92
N ARG A 56 -0.65 -15.23 9.46
CA ARG A 56 -1.87 -15.34 8.66
C ARG A 56 -1.87 -14.26 7.58
N THR A 57 -2.09 -14.66 6.33
CA THR A 57 -2.27 -13.72 5.22
C THR A 57 -3.70 -13.21 5.18
N VAL A 58 -3.86 -11.90 5.04
CA VAL A 58 -5.15 -11.22 4.86
C VAL A 58 -5.07 -10.28 3.66
N HIS A 59 -6.22 -10.01 3.04
CA HIS A 59 -6.34 -9.12 1.89
C HIS A 59 -7.14 -7.88 2.28
N GLU A 60 -6.61 -6.72 1.92
CA GLU A 60 -7.27 -5.43 2.10
C GLU A 60 -7.38 -4.70 0.77
N THR A 61 -8.49 -4.00 0.57
CA THR A 61 -8.74 -3.25 -0.66
C THR A 61 -9.06 -1.82 -0.32
N SER A 62 -8.46 -0.88 -1.01
CA SER A 62 -8.68 0.55 -0.84
C SER A 62 -8.97 1.21 -2.17
N ALA A 63 -9.53 2.40 -2.09
CA ALA A 63 -9.60 3.29 -3.24
C ALA A 63 -9.23 4.71 -2.82
N GLY A 64 -8.76 5.48 -3.79
CA GLY A 64 -8.28 6.84 -3.62
C GLY A 64 -8.15 7.54 -4.96
N GLY A 65 -7.60 8.75 -4.97
CA GLY A 65 -7.54 9.51 -6.20
C GLY A 65 -6.56 10.66 -6.18
N LEU A 66 -6.30 11.19 -7.37
CA LEU A 66 -5.54 12.41 -7.60
C LEU A 66 -6.53 13.46 -8.11
N VAL A 67 -6.90 14.41 -7.26
CA VAL A 67 -7.75 15.54 -7.64
C VAL A 67 -6.89 16.62 -8.25
N ILE A 68 -7.27 17.08 -9.43
CA ILE A 68 -6.62 18.19 -10.13
C ILE A 68 -7.57 19.39 -10.17
N ASP A 69 -7.08 20.54 -9.73
CA ASP A 69 -7.67 21.84 -9.99
C ASP A 69 -6.98 22.51 -11.20
N GLY A 70 -7.72 23.33 -11.94
CA GLY A 70 -7.23 23.98 -13.15
C GLY A 70 -7.14 23.07 -14.39
N LEU A 71 -7.86 21.95 -14.43
CA LEU A 71 -7.82 20.99 -15.54
C LEU A 71 -8.11 21.59 -16.93
N ASP A 72 -8.89 22.67 -16.99
CA ASP A 72 -9.22 23.34 -18.26
C ASP A 72 -8.22 24.46 -18.62
N GLY A 73 -7.29 24.76 -17.71
CA GLY A 73 -6.27 25.78 -17.86
C GLY A 73 -4.91 25.25 -18.33
N PRO A 74 -3.93 26.15 -18.51
CA PRO A 74 -2.56 25.79 -18.85
C PRO A 74 -1.94 24.84 -17.84
N ARG A 75 -1.03 23.96 -18.30
CA ARG A 75 -0.37 22.95 -17.46
C ARG A 75 0.31 23.53 -16.22
N ASP A 76 0.91 24.71 -16.32
CA ASP A 76 1.63 25.37 -15.21
C ASP A 76 0.70 25.86 -14.09
N SER A 77 -0.59 26.03 -14.38
CA SER A 77 -1.60 26.42 -13.39
C SER A 77 -2.26 25.23 -12.68
N GLN A 78 -1.98 24.01 -13.14
CA GLN A 78 -2.61 22.80 -12.61
C GLN A 78 -1.96 22.38 -11.30
N VAL A 79 -2.79 22.19 -10.28
CA VAL A 79 -2.37 21.74 -8.95
C VAL A 79 -3.14 20.50 -8.53
N ALA A 80 -2.49 19.67 -7.74
CA ALA A 80 -3.00 18.40 -7.27
C ALA A 80 -3.05 18.35 -5.74
N ALA A 81 -4.15 17.85 -5.19
CA ALA A 81 -4.27 17.67 -3.75
C ALA A 81 -3.48 16.42 -3.30
N LEU A 82 -2.51 16.61 -2.40
CA LEU A 82 -1.76 15.52 -1.75
C LEU A 82 -1.94 15.57 -0.24
N ILE A 83 -1.72 14.41 0.40
CA ILE A 83 -1.64 14.29 1.85
C ILE A 83 -0.23 13.94 2.30
N GLY A 84 0.21 14.59 3.37
CA GLY A 84 1.46 14.38 4.07
C GLY A 84 1.27 13.52 5.31
N ARG A 85 2.14 12.54 5.52
CA ARG A 85 2.19 11.72 6.74
C ARG A 85 3.59 11.70 7.32
N ILE A 86 3.72 11.74 8.64
CA ILE A 86 5.01 11.66 9.32
C ILE A 86 5.41 10.19 9.52
N ASP A 87 6.57 9.79 9.01
CA ASP A 87 7.11 8.46 9.23
C ASP A 87 7.70 8.28 10.64
N ARG A 88 8.10 7.05 10.98
CA ARG A 88 8.69 6.72 12.29
C ARG A 88 10.00 7.48 12.59
N ARG A 89 10.61 8.11 11.59
CA ARG A 89 11.84 8.91 11.72
C ARG A 89 11.55 10.40 11.72
N GLY A 90 10.28 10.82 11.79
CA GLY A 90 9.88 12.21 11.79
C GLY A 90 9.90 12.87 10.41
N ARG A 91 9.99 12.10 9.32
CA ARG A 91 10.06 12.66 7.95
C ARG A 91 8.66 12.75 7.34
N MET A 92 8.41 13.86 6.66
CA MET A 92 7.18 14.03 5.86
C MET A 92 7.22 13.15 4.62
N LEU A 93 6.19 12.32 4.45
CA LEU A 93 5.96 11.48 3.29
C LEU A 93 4.66 11.92 2.61
N TRP A 94 4.79 12.44 1.39
CA TRP A 94 3.64 12.80 0.57
C TRP A 94 3.14 11.60 -0.22
N SER A 95 1.82 11.44 -0.25
CA SER A 95 1.13 10.35 -0.95
C SER A 95 -0.22 10.78 -1.49
N LEU A 96 -0.81 9.95 -2.33
CA LEU A 96 -2.18 10.14 -2.79
C LEU A 96 -3.18 9.82 -1.66
N PRO A 97 -4.28 10.59 -1.53
CA PRO A 97 -5.34 10.27 -0.60
C PRO A 97 -6.03 8.96 -1.00
N LYS A 98 -6.32 8.11 -0.01
CA LYS A 98 -6.94 6.79 -0.17
C LYS A 98 -7.39 6.26 1.21
N GLY A 99 -8.40 5.40 1.19
CA GLY A 99 -8.75 4.58 2.35
C GLY A 99 -9.57 3.35 1.99
N HIS A 100 -10.12 2.68 2.99
CA HIS A 100 -10.69 1.34 2.84
C HIS A 100 -12.05 1.39 2.16
N ILE A 101 -12.28 0.48 1.21
CA ILE A 101 -13.62 0.30 0.62
C ILE A 101 -14.57 -0.25 1.68
N GLU A 102 -15.63 0.49 1.99
CA GLU A 102 -16.64 0.08 2.96
C GLU A 102 -17.70 -0.84 2.34
N LEU A 103 -18.55 -1.42 3.20
CA LEU A 103 -19.60 -2.32 2.75
C LEU A 103 -20.63 -1.53 1.92
N GLY A 104 -20.95 -2.02 0.73
CA GLY A 104 -21.89 -1.37 -0.17
C GLY A 104 -21.29 -0.31 -1.09
N GLU A 105 -20.04 0.10 -0.88
CA GLU A 105 -19.36 1.07 -1.76
C GLU A 105 -18.73 0.39 -2.99
N THR A 106 -18.77 1.08 -4.14
CA THR A 106 -17.85 0.82 -5.25
C THR A 106 -16.49 1.48 -4.97
N ALA A 107 -15.46 1.05 -5.69
CA ALA A 107 -14.16 1.71 -5.60
C ALA A 107 -14.21 3.20 -5.99
N GLU A 108 -15.06 3.62 -6.94
CA GLU A 108 -15.21 5.05 -7.24
C GLU A 108 -15.83 5.81 -6.07
N GLN A 109 -16.90 5.27 -5.47
CA GLN A 109 -17.58 5.89 -4.34
C GLN A 109 -16.63 6.08 -3.15
N THR A 110 -15.87 5.02 -2.82
CA THR A 110 -14.82 5.09 -1.80
C THR A 110 -13.77 6.15 -2.16
N ALA A 111 -13.27 6.20 -3.39
CA ALA A 111 -12.28 7.20 -3.77
C ALA A 111 -12.78 8.63 -3.58
N ILE A 112 -14.04 8.92 -3.93
CA ILE A 112 -14.67 10.23 -3.73
C ILE A 112 -14.76 10.58 -2.25
N ARG A 113 -15.25 9.64 -1.42
CA ARG A 113 -15.38 9.83 0.03
C ARG A 113 -14.03 10.06 0.69
N GLU A 114 -13.07 9.17 0.46
CA GLU A 114 -11.75 9.19 1.11
C GLU A 114 -10.95 10.45 0.75
N VAL A 115 -11.02 10.88 -0.52
CA VAL A 115 -10.42 12.16 -0.93
C VAL A 115 -11.03 13.32 -0.13
N ALA A 116 -12.36 13.37 -0.01
CA ALA A 116 -13.03 14.44 0.74
C ALA A 116 -12.70 14.39 2.24
N GLU A 117 -12.61 13.21 2.84
CA GLU A 117 -12.28 13.02 4.25
C GLU A 117 -10.83 13.38 4.57
N GLU A 118 -9.86 12.90 3.77
CA GLU A 118 -8.44 13.10 4.05
C GLU A 118 -7.91 14.47 3.61
N THR A 119 -8.63 15.20 2.74
CA THR A 119 -8.15 16.47 2.17
C THR A 119 -9.10 17.64 2.34
N GLY A 120 -10.39 17.41 2.66
CA GLY A 120 -11.45 18.43 2.58
C GLY A 120 -11.91 18.77 1.16
N ILE A 121 -11.26 18.20 0.13
CA ILE A 121 -11.51 18.50 -1.28
C ILE A 121 -12.55 17.57 -1.88
N LYS A 122 -13.50 18.13 -2.63
CA LYS A 122 -14.50 17.39 -3.41
C LYS A 122 -14.04 17.29 -4.86
N GLY A 123 -14.28 16.13 -5.46
CA GLY A 123 -14.01 15.91 -6.86
C GLY A 123 -14.90 14.87 -7.51
N SER A 124 -14.92 14.87 -8.83
CA SER A 124 -15.62 13.86 -9.66
C SER A 124 -14.62 13.01 -10.42
N VAL A 125 -14.87 11.70 -10.48
CA VAL A 125 -14.01 10.76 -11.19
C VAL A 125 -14.10 10.98 -12.70
N LEU A 126 -12.93 11.07 -13.34
CA LEU A 126 -12.79 11.20 -14.80
C LEU A 126 -12.32 9.89 -15.45
N ALA A 127 -11.31 9.26 -14.86
CA ALA A 127 -10.69 8.05 -15.40
C ALA A 127 -10.03 7.22 -14.30
N ALA A 128 -9.80 5.94 -14.55
CA ALA A 128 -8.95 5.12 -13.69
C ALA A 128 -7.47 5.40 -14.00
N LEU A 129 -6.67 5.69 -12.98
CA LEU A 129 -5.21 5.82 -13.11
C LEU A 129 -4.52 4.45 -13.06
N GLY A 130 -5.09 3.54 -12.29
CA GLY A 130 -4.57 2.18 -12.17
C GLY A 130 -4.69 1.63 -10.76
N ARG A 131 -3.90 0.60 -10.50
CA ARG A 131 -3.93 -0.16 -9.25
C ARG A 131 -2.51 -0.34 -8.72
N ILE A 132 -2.36 -0.19 -7.41
CA ILE A 132 -1.10 -0.47 -6.70
C ILE A 132 -1.35 -1.65 -5.75
N ASP A 133 -0.48 -2.66 -5.84
CA ASP A 133 -0.51 -3.85 -4.98
C ASP A 133 0.79 -3.91 -4.17
N TYR A 134 0.69 -4.03 -2.84
CA TYR A 134 1.87 -4.15 -1.98
C TYR A 134 1.60 -5.00 -0.73
N TRP A 135 2.69 -5.42 -0.09
CA TRP A 135 2.65 -6.26 1.10
C TRP A 135 3.25 -5.54 2.29
N PHE A 136 2.60 -5.67 3.45
CA PHE A 136 3.17 -5.22 4.71
C PHE A 136 2.80 -6.19 5.85
N VAL A 137 3.44 -6.00 7.00
CA VAL A 137 3.15 -6.79 8.21
C VAL A 137 2.69 -5.85 9.31
N THR A 138 1.53 -6.16 9.89
CA THR A 138 0.98 -5.46 11.06
C THR A 138 0.31 -6.48 11.98
N ASP A 139 0.39 -6.27 13.29
CA ASP A 139 -0.30 -7.09 14.30
C ASP A 139 -0.15 -8.62 14.11
N GLY A 140 1.06 -9.07 13.74
CA GLY A 140 1.35 -10.49 13.50
C GLY A 140 0.68 -11.09 12.24
N ARG A 141 0.25 -10.25 11.30
CA ARG A 141 -0.40 -10.66 10.04
C ARG A 141 0.35 -10.10 8.85
N ARG A 142 0.33 -10.87 7.76
CA ARG A 142 0.82 -10.42 6.47
C ARG A 142 -0.35 -9.88 5.66
N VAL A 143 -0.37 -8.59 5.36
CA VAL A 143 -1.44 -7.93 4.62
C VAL A 143 -1.03 -7.79 3.16
N HIS A 144 -1.88 -8.26 2.25
CA HIS A 144 -1.83 -7.93 0.83
C HIS A 144 -2.80 -6.77 0.58
N LYS A 145 -2.26 -5.59 0.30
CA LYS A 145 -3.04 -4.39 0.05
C LYS A 145 -3.15 -4.14 -1.44
N THR A 146 -4.37 -3.91 -1.90
CA THR A 146 -4.70 -3.47 -3.24
C THR A 146 -5.34 -2.09 -3.17
N VAL A 147 -4.87 -1.11 -3.94
CA VAL A 147 -5.43 0.25 -3.96
C VAL A 147 -5.79 0.65 -5.38
N HIS A 148 -7.05 0.99 -5.61
CA HIS A 148 -7.55 1.55 -6.87
C HIS A 148 -7.41 3.07 -6.85
N HIS A 149 -6.83 3.66 -7.88
CA HIS A 149 -6.64 5.10 -7.98
C HIS A 149 -7.35 5.68 -9.19
N TYR A 150 -7.94 6.85 -9.00
CA TYR A 150 -8.71 7.55 -10.01
C TYR A 150 -8.17 8.97 -10.25
N LEU A 151 -8.23 9.42 -11.51
CA LEU A 151 -8.05 10.82 -11.87
C LEU A 151 -9.36 11.53 -11.60
N MET A 152 -9.30 12.65 -10.90
CA MET A 152 -10.48 13.37 -10.46
C MET A 152 -10.38 14.85 -10.79
N ARG A 153 -11.52 15.42 -11.19
CA ARG A 153 -11.69 16.86 -11.38
C ARG A 153 -12.11 17.50 -10.07
N PHE A 154 -11.43 18.57 -9.67
CA PHE A 154 -11.86 19.41 -8.55
C PHE A 154 -13.28 19.96 -8.80
N SER A 155 -14.15 19.89 -7.79
CA SER A 155 -15.52 20.40 -7.85
C SER A 155 -15.92 21.27 -6.66
N GLY A 156 -15.01 21.53 -5.72
CA GLY A 156 -15.21 22.41 -4.57
C GLY A 156 -14.59 21.87 -3.27
N GLY A 157 -14.82 22.57 -2.16
CA GLY A 157 -14.19 22.28 -0.88
C GLY A 157 -12.94 23.12 -0.64
N GLU A 158 -12.38 22.98 0.56
CA GLU A 158 -11.19 23.69 1.03
C GLU A 158 -10.24 22.68 1.68
N LEU A 159 -8.93 22.92 1.60
CA LEU A 159 -7.97 21.99 2.21
C LEU A 159 -8.23 21.89 3.72
N SER A 160 -8.33 20.67 4.21
CA SER A 160 -8.54 20.35 5.62
C SER A 160 -7.68 19.16 6.00
N ASP A 161 -6.89 19.31 7.06
CA ASP A 161 -6.06 18.28 7.69
C ASP A 161 -6.72 17.71 8.96
N GLU A 162 -8.05 17.82 9.06
CA GLU A 162 -8.81 17.34 10.22
C GLU A 162 -8.77 15.81 10.40
N ASP A 163 -8.39 15.04 9.37
CA ASP A 163 -8.17 13.60 9.51
C ASP A 163 -6.93 13.30 10.34
N LEU A 164 -7.13 12.56 11.43
CA LEU A 164 -6.09 12.08 12.33
C LEU A 164 -4.96 11.25 11.66
N GLU A 165 -5.17 10.68 10.47
CA GLU A 165 -4.10 9.96 9.74
C GLU A 165 -3.24 10.86 8.85
N VAL A 166 -3.58 12.14 8.80
CA VAL A 166 -2.96 13.15 7.93
C VAL A 166 -2.28 14.19 8.82
N ALA A 167 -1.04 14.53 8.45
CA ALA A 167 -0.26 15.54 9.14
C ALA A 167 -0.28 16.88 8.41
N GLU A 168 -0.51 16.87 7.10
CA GLU A 168 -0.56 18.05 6.26
C GLU A 168 -1.35 17.74 4.98
N VAL A 169 -2.05 18.73 4.43
CA VAL A 169 -2.68 18.64 3.10
C VAL A 169 -2.23 19.84 2.30
N ALA A 170 -1.86 19.62 1.03
CA ALA A 170 -1.40 20.70 0.17
C ALA A 170 -1.86 20.53 -1.27
N TRP A 171 -2.11 21.66 -1.92
CA TRP A 171 -2.06 21.79 -3.36
C TRP A 171 -0.61 21.78 -3.81
N VAL A 172 -0.27 20.86 -4.70
CA VAL A 172 1.09 20.70 -5.23
C VAL A 172 1.05 20.88 -6.75
N PRO A 173 1.91 21.71 -7.34
CA PRO A 173 1.99 21.85 -8.79
C PRO A 173 2.15 20.50 -9.49
N MET A 174 1.42 20.29 -10.59
CA MET A 174 1.38 19.02 -11.31
C MET A 174 2.79 18.52 -11.69
N GLN A 175 3.65 19.45 -12.10
CA GLN A 175 5.04 19.17 -12.50
C GLN A 175 5.93 18.71 -11.35
N GLU A 176 5.58 19.03 -10.10
CA GLU A 176 6.36 18.66 -8.93
C GLU A 176 6.02 17.25 -8.42
N LEU A 177 4.87 16.68 -8.81
CA LEU A 177 4.40 15.38 -8.32
C LEU A 177 5.45 14.25 -8.43
N PRO A 178 6.20 14.09 -9.53
CA PRO A 178 7.23 13.06 -9.63
C PRO A 178 8.37 13.21 -8.62
N SER A 179 8.60 14.40 -8.08
CA SER A 179 9.62 14.64 -7.06
C SER A 179 9.05 14.62 -5.64
N ARG A 180 7.79 15.04 -5.49
CA ARG A 180 7.12 15.19 -4.19
C ARG A 180 6.62 13.86 -3.63
N LEU A 181 6.03 13.01 -4.47
CA LEU A 181 5.45 11.73 -4.04
C LEU A 181 6.52 10.76 -3.53
N ALA A 182 6.33 10.25 -2.32
CA ALA A 182 7.29 9.37 -1.66
C ALA A 182 7.42 8.01 -2.37
N TYR A 183 6.32 7.49 -2.92
CA TYR A 183 6.24 6.12 -3.44
C TYR A 183 6.38 6.05 -4.96
N ALA A 184 7.22 5.11 -5.43
CA ALA A 184 7.53 4.97 -6.86
C ALA A 184 6.32 4.62 -7.73
N ASP A 185 5.39 3.84 -7.19
CA ASP A 185 4.14 3.48 -7.88
C ASP A 185 3.20 4.68 -8.03
N GLU A 186 3.09 5.53 -7.01
CA GLU A 186 2.30 6.76 -7.12
C GLU A 186 2.91 7.75 -8.11
N ARG A 187 4.26 7.85 -8.16
CA ARG A 187 4.95 8.60 -9.22
C ARG A 187 4.66 8.07 -10.63
N ARG A 188 4.42 6.76 -10.78
CA ARG A 188 3.95 6.19 -12.06
C ARG A 188 2.54 6.65 -12.36
N LEU A 189 1.64 6.60 -11.39
CA LEU A 189 0.26 7.08 -11.56
C LEU A 189 0.20 8.57 -11.89
N ALA A 190 1.06 9.41 -11.31
CA ALA A 190 1.14 10.84 -11.63
C ALA A 190 1.52 11.08 -13.11
N ARG A 191 2.39 10.25 -13.69
CA ARG A 191 2.70 10.31 -15.14
C ARG A 191 1.51 9.87 -16.00
N VAL A 192 0.79 8.83 -15.59
CA VAL A 192 -0.45 8.41 -16.27
C VAL A 192 -1.49 9.52 -16.21
N ALA A 193 -1.60 10.22 -15.08
CA ALA A 193 -2.48 11.36 -14.95
C ALA A 193 -2.12 12.48 -15.94
N ASP A 194 -0.84 12.81 -16.06
CA ASP A 194 -0.34 13.80 -17.03
C ASP A 194 -0.75 13.45 -18.47
N GLU A 195 -0.54 12.20 -18.91
CA GLU A 195 -0.95 11.71 -20.23
C GLU A 195 -2.47 11.75 -20.47
N LEU A 196 -3.27 11.45 -19.43
CA LEU A 196 -4.72 11.50 -19.53
C LEU A 196 -5.26 12.94 -19.55
N ILE A 197 -4.61 13.86 -18.85
CA ILE A 197 -4.95 15.28 -18.89
C ILE A 197 -4.65 15.85 -20.28
N ASP A 198 -3.52 15.49 -20.89
CA ASP A 198 -3.22 15.86 -22.29
C ASP A 198 -4.33 15.42 -23.24
N LYS A 199 -4.72 14.15 -23.18
CA LYS A 199 -5.82 13.62 -24.00
C LYS A 199 -7.14 14.31 -23.73
N LEU A 200 -7.46 14.57 -22.46
CA LEU A 200 -8.68 15.30 -22.10
C LEU A 200 -8.70 16.70 -22.72
N GLN A 201 -7.56 17.40 -22.71
CA GLN A 201 -7.46 18.76 -23.24
C GLN A 201 -7.42 18.81 -24.77
N SER A 202 -6.77 17.85 -25.43
CA SER A 202 -6.66 17.83 -26.90
C SER A 202 -7.90 17.25 -27.59
N ASP A 203 -8.44 16.15 -27.03
CA ASP A 203 -9.42 15.29 -27.71
C ASP A 203 -10.78 15.28 -26.99
N GLY A 204 -10.87 15.95 -25.83
CA GLY A 204 -12.08 16.07 -25.03
C GLY A 204 -12.38 14.86 -24.13
N PRO A 205 -13.47 14.92 -23.34
CA PRO A 205 -13.78 13.90 -22.34
C PRO A 205 -14.03 12.49 -22.88
N SER A 206 -14.52 12.38 -24.13
CA SER A 206 -14.77 11.07 -24.77
C SER A 206 -13.51 10.30 -25.13
N ALA A 207 -12.34 10.94 -25.11
CA ALA A 207 -11.06 10.28 -25.37
C ALA A 207 -10.47 9.58 -24.13
N LEU A 208 -11.02 9.85 -22.94
CA LEU A 208 -10.62 9.16 -21.74
C LEU A 208 -11.07 7.69 -21.78
N PRO A 209 -10.27 6.76 -21.23
CA PRO A 209 -10.67 5.37 -21.16
C PRO A 209 -11.93 5.23 -20.29
N PRO A 210 -12.87 4.34 -20.66
CA PRO A 210 -14.04 4.10 -19.83
C PRO A 210 -13.60 3.57 -18.46
N LEU A 211 -14.37 3.93 -17.43
CA LEU A 211 -14.11 3.40 -16.09
C LEU A 211 -14.27 1.87 -16.08
N PRO A 212 -13.37 1.15 -15.39
CA PRO A 212 -13.51 -0.29 -15.26
C PRO A 212 -14.80 -0.61 -14.49
N PRO A 213 -15.52 -1.69 -14.82
CA PRO A 213 -16.69 -2.10 -14.06
C PRO A 213 -16.34 -2.30 -12.59
N SER A 214 -17.05 -1.58 -11.71
CA SER A 214 -16.87 -1.67 -10.26
C SER A 214 -18.17 -2.18 -9.63
N ALA A 215 -18.05 -3.18 -8.76
CA ALA A 215 -19.20 -3.74 -8.05
C ALA A 215 -19.14 -3.33 -6.57
N PRO A 216 -20.29 -3.00 -5.95
CA PRO A 216 -20.37 -2.74 -4.52
C PRO A 216 -19.74 -3.87 -3.71
N ARG A 217 -18.94 -3.50 -2.70
CA ARG A 217 -18.32 -4.47 -1.81
C ARG A 217 -19.38 -5.23 -1.02
N ARG A 218 -19.40 -6.56 -1.17
CA ARG A 218 -20.40 -7.45 -0.54
C ARG A 218 -19.96 -8.09 0.77
N ARG A 219 -18.68 -7.95 1.15
CA ARG A 219 -18.13 -8.54 2.37
C ARG A 219 -17.25 -7.53 3.11
N PRO A 220 -17.37 -7.43 4.44
CA PRO A 220 -16.49 -6.59 5.26
C PRO A 220 -15.02 -6.93 5.03
N GLN A 221 -14.15 -5.94 5.19
CA GLN A 221 -12.72 -6.20 5.18
C GLN A 221 -12.34 -6.92 6.46
N THR A 222 -11.45 -7.90 6.37
CA THR A 222 -11.13 -8.78 7.51
C THR A 222 -10.45 -8.02 8.67
N HIS A 223 -10.08 -6.75 8.46
CA HIS A 223 -9.39 -5.86 9.40
C HIS A 223 -9.79 -4.38 9.31
N SER A 224 -11.00 -4.05 8.83
CA SER A 224 -11.47 -2.66 8.94
C SER A 224 -11.61 -2.30 10.42
N ARG A 225 -10.73 -1.46 10.95
CA ARG A 225 -11.12 -0.58 12.06
C ARG A 225 -12.09 0.42 11.44
N THR A 226 -13.37 0.06 11.36
CA THR A 226 -14.42 1.00 10.97
C THR A 226 -14.43 2.11 12.00
N ARG A 227 -14.22 3.36 11.58
CA ARG A 227 -14.25 4.53 12.47
C ARG A 227 -15.71 4.85 12.81
N HIS A 228 -16.26 4.22 13.83
CA HIS A 228 -17.36 4.83 14.57
C HIS A 228 -16.78 5.62 15.74
N SER A 229 -16.76 6.94 15.59
CA SER A 229 -16.72 7.86 16.72
C SER A 229 -17.81 8.91 16.52
N ASP A 230 -19.02 8.61 16.98
CA ASP A 230 -20.00 9.63 17.31
C ASP A 230 -19.44 10.51 18.44
N LYS A 231 -18.86 11.67 18.10
CA LYS A 231 -18.80 12.85 18.99
C LYS A 231 -18.80 14.15 18.16
N PRO A 232 -19.51 15.19 18.63
CA PRO A 232 -19.81 16.38 17.84
C PRO A 232 -18.62 17.34 17.74
N ALA A 233 -18.60 18.07 16.63
CA ALA A 233 -17.61 19.03 16.20
C ALA A 233 -17.33 20.16 17.22
N THR A 234 -16.05 20.44 17.43
CA THR A 234 -15.58 21.74 17.94
C THR A 234 -14.58 22.30 16.94
N GLY A 235 -15.04 23.28 16.17
CA GLY A 235 -14.26 23.90 15.10
C GLY A 235 -13.06 24.69 15.60
N ARG A 236 -12.00 24.67 14.80
CA ARG A 236 -10.97 25.70 14.76
C ARG A 236 -10.56 25.90 13.30
N LYS A 237 -11.09 26.95 12.68
CA LYS A 237 -10.59 27.48 11.41
C LYS A 237 -9.24 28.14 11.68
N ASN A 238 -8.22 27.81 10.88
CA ASN A 238 -7.09 28.68 10.56
C ASN A 238 -6.35 28.12 9.33
N GLY A 239 -6.62 28.70 8.16
CA GLY A 239 -5.80 28.53 6.96
C GLY A 239 -5.74 29.86 6.22
N HIS A 240 -4.56 30.48 6.17
CA HIS A 240 -4.31 31.68 5.37
C HIS A 240 -4.07 31.27 3.92
N GLY A 241 -5.00 31.60 3.03
CA GLY A 241 -4.75 31.62 1.59
C GLY A 241 -3.98 32.87 1.18
N PRO A 242 -3.25 32.87 0.05
CA PRO A 242 -2.66 34.07 -0.50
C PRO A 242 -3.78 34.94 -1.08
N GLY A 243 -3.89 36.19 -0.59
CA GLY A 243 -4.74 37.22 -1.19
C GLY A 243 -4.11 37.84 -2.44
N PRO A 244 -4.86 38.67 -3.18
CA PRO A 244 -4.59 39.07 -4.56
C PRO A 244 -3.31 39.88 -4.77
#